data_AF-A0A520IJ08-F1
#
_entry.id   AF-A0A520IJ08-F1
#
_cell.length_a   1.000
_cell.length_b   1.000
_cell.length_c   1.000
_cell.angle_alpha   90.00
_cell.angle_beta   90.00
_cell.angle_gamma   90.00
#
_symmetry.space_group_name_H-M   'P 1'
#
loop_
_entity.id
_entity.type
_entity.pdbx_description
1 polymer ?
#
loop_
_entity_poly.entity_id
_entity_poly.type
_entity_poly.pdbx_seq_one_letter_code
_entity_poly.pdbx_strand_id
1 'polypeptide(L)'
;MRNIWLTGIAALAVASCTAEAPAPKSTAIALTALPTTDWKSFRDTFIEDWFKVSPADAVYQGRHDYDGGLGDWSPAGLKRQGDFLRDAIAKAKAFDPAKLDKQAAFERDYLVTVASGKLFWLEDADFPHRNPSWYVNAGLDPNVYIARNYADAPTRMRAMVSFLRKIPTATEQIRENLKAPLPLSYINFGVAAFNGFGDYYTGDAKKAFADVKSPALQEEFDKAATAASKSMHDLGTWLEGQRGSATQDFALGADKFSRMIKQTEGVDVPLA
;
A
#
# COMPACT_ATOMS: atom_id res chain seq x y z
N MET A 1 13.46 44.99 70.84
CA MET A 1 13.61 43.52 70.74
C MET A 1 12.86 43.07 69.50
N ARG A 2 13.58 42.69 68.44
CA ARG A 2 13.03 42.39 67.10
C ARG A 2 13.63 41.06 66.66
N ASN A 3 12.84 39.99 66.70
CA ASN A 3 13.26 38.65 66.27
C ASN A 3 12.87 38.44 64.81
N ILE A 4 13.85 38.02 64.02
CA ILE A 4 13.75 37.67 62.60
C ILE A 4 13.47 36.16 62.54
N TRP A 5 12.41 35.74 61.84
CA TRP A 5 12.20 34.35 61.45
C TRP A 5 12.35 34.24 59.92
N LEU A 6 13.23 33.33 59.50
CA LEU A 6 13.44 32.89 58.11
C LEU A 6 12.37 31.84 57.75
N THR A 7 11.64 32.05 56.66
CA THR A 7 10.79 31.04 56.01
C THR A 7 11.39 30.68 54.65
N GLY A 8 11.80 29.42 54.51
CA GLY A 8 12.28 28.84 53.25
C GLY A 8 11.12 28.45 52.34
N ILE A 9 11.25 28.79 51.06
CA ILE A 9 10.31 28.44 49.98
C ILE A 9 10.78 27.13 49.35
N ALA A 10 9.96 26.08 49.42
CA ALA A 10 10.15 24.86 48.64
C ALA A 10 9.28 24.92 47.37
N ALA A 11 9.92 24.96 46.20
CA ALA A 11 9.25 24.89 44.91
C ALA A 11 9.06 23.42 44.49
N LEU A 12 7.80 22.96 44.41
CA LEU A 12 7.45 21.71 43.75
C LEU A 12 7.35 21.94 42.24
N ALA A 13 8.25 21.33 41.47
CA ALA A 13 8.12 21.22 40.02
C ALA A 13 7.26 20.00 39.67
N VAL A 14 6.08 20.22 39.06
CA VAL A 14 5.24 19.17 38.51
C VAL A 14 5.72 18.89 37.08
N ALA A 15 6.47 17.82 36.89
CA ALA A 15 6.83 17.33 35.56
C ALA A 15 5.65 16.51 35.00
N SER A 16 4.93 17.06 34.02
CA SER A 16 3.94 16.29 33.26
C SER A 16 4.67 15.44 32.22
N CYS A 17 4.84 14.15 32.50
CA CYS A 17 5.23 13.19 31.48
C CYS A 17 4.03 12.94 30.55
N THR A 18 4.01 13.57 29.39
CA THR A 18 3.18 13.12 28.28
C THR A 18 3.80 11.83 27.73
N ALA A 19 3.28 10.69 28.17
CA ALA A 19 3.59 9.41 27.55
C ALA A 19 2.92 9.37 26.18
N GLU A 20 3.72 9.51 25.13
CA GLU A 20 3.30 9.27 23.76
C GLU A 20 2.96 7.79 23.60
N ALA A 21 1.72 7.50 23.21
CA ALA A 21 1.27 6.13 23.03
C ALA A 21 2.10 5.47 21.90
N PRO A 22 2.64 4.26 22.09
CA PRO A 22 3.39 3.59 21.03
C PRO A 22 2.45 3.33 19.85
N ALA A 23 2.85 3.78 18.66
CA ALA A 23 2.14 3.49 17.41
C ALA A 23 1.91 1.97 17.29
N PRO A 24 0.73 1.53 16.84
CA PRO A 24 0.44 0.11 16.66
C PRO A 24 1.44 -0.47 15.65
N LYS A 25 2.31 -1.37 16.12
CA LYS A 25 3.21 -2.12 15.25
C LYS A 25 2.34 -3.05 14.40
N SER A 26 2.20 -2.74 13.11
CA SER A 26 1.70 -3.67 12.10
C SER A 26 2.53 -4.95 12.19
N THR A 27 1.94 -6.04 12.69
CA THR A 27 2.60 -7.35 12.72
C THR A 27 2.56 -7.92 11.31
N ALA A 28 3.55 -7.56 10.50
CA ALA A 28 3.69 -8.08 9.15
C ALA A 28 3.69 -9.61 9.15
N ILE A 29 2.95 -10.22 8.23
CA ILE A 29 2.89 -11.69 8.06
C ILE A 29 4.31 -12.19 7.72
N ALA A 30 4.76 -13.30 8.33
CA ALA A 30 6.07 -13.84 8.05
C ALA A 30 6.18 -14.38 6.61
N LEU A 31 7.30 -14.09 5.95
CA LEU A 31 7.66 -14.67 4.64
C LEU A 31 8.39 -15.99 4.84
N THR A 32 8.24 -16.88 3.86
CA THR A 32 9.02 -18.10 3.77
C THR A 32 10.34 -17.81 3.05
N ALA A 33 11.42 -18.50 3.41
CA ALA A 33 12.65 -18.40 2.64
C ALA A 33 12.43 -19.02 1.24
N LEU A 34 12.69 -18.26 0.17
CA LEU A 34 12.54 -18.77 -1.19
C LEU A 34 13.47 -19.96 -1.43
N PRO A 35 12.95 -21.16 -1.75
CA PRO A 35 13.74 -22.36 -1.97
C PRO A 35 14.49 -22.29 -3.30
N THR A 36 15.71 -22.83 -3.37
CA THR A 36 16.56 -22.79 -4.58
C THR A 36 16.86 -24.17 -5.15
N THR A 37 16.21 -25.22 -4.65
CA THR A 37 16.44 -26.62 -5.05
C THR A 37 15.79 -26.96 -6.39
N ASP A 38 14.58 -26.46 -6.62
CA ASP A 38 13.79 -26.73 -7.82
C ASP A 38 12.91 -25.52 -8.15
N TRP A 39 12.65 -25.33 -9.46
CA TRP A 39 11.93 -24.16 -9.96
C TRP A 39 10.47 -24.12 -9.48
N LYS A 40 9.80 -25.27 -9.42
CA LYS A 40 8.38 -25.35 -9.05
C LYS A 40 8.18 -24.84 -7.62
N SER A 41 8.95 -25.34 -6.67
CA SER A 41 8.89 -24.92 -5.26
C SER A 41 9.24 -23.44 -5.11
N PHE A 42 10.22 -22.93 -5.86
CA PHE A 42 10.57 -21.51 -5.87
C PHE A 42 9.38 -20.65 -6.32
N ARG A 43 8.81 -20.96 -7.49
CA ARG A 43 7.68 -20.24 -8.09
C ARG A 43 6.47 -20.24 -7.16
N ASP A 44 6.09 -21.41 -6.64
CA ASP A 44 4.91 -21.55 -5.79
C ASP A 44 5.11 -20.75 -4.47
N THR A 45 6.31 -20.80 -3.87
CA THR A 45 6.62 -20.00 -2.67
C THR A 45 6.62 -18.50 -2.97
N PHE A 46 7.20 -18.08 -4.10
CA PHE A 46 7.20 -16.69 -4.53
C PHE A 46 5.78 -16.12 -4.65
N ILE A 47 4.87 -16.86 -5.27
CA ILE A 47 3.47 -16.42 -5.44
C ILE A 47 2.79 -16.25 -4.07
N GLU A 48 2.89 -17.25 -3.19
CA GLU A 48 2.28 -17.16 -1.85
C GLU A 48 2.85 -16.02 -1.02
N ASP A 49 4.17 -15.80 -1.07
CA ASP A 49 4.81 -14.73 -0.34
C ASP A 49 4.57 -13.35 -0.95
N TRP A 50 4.41 -13.26 -2.27
CA TRP A 50 3.95 -12.03 -2.92
C TRP A 50 2.56 -11.63 -2.43
N PHE A 51 1.63 -12.57 -2.25
CA PHE A 51 0.31 -12.29 -1.69
C PHE A 51 0.35 -11.80 -0.24
N LYS A 52 1.32 -12.24 0.55
CA LYS A 52 1.56 -11.69 1.89
C LYS A 52 2.15 -10.27 1.85
N VAL A 53 2.92 -9.94 0.81
CA VAL A 53 3.49 -8.60 0.58
C VAL A 53 2.43 -7.63 0.05
N SER A 54 1.62 -8.06 -0.92
CA SER A 54 0.50 -7.32 -1.51
C SER A 54 -0.81 -8.10 -1.41
N PRO A 55 -1.50 -8.06 -0.25
CA PRO A 55 -2.80 -8.72 -0.09
C PRO A 55 -3.85 -8.23 -1.09
N ALA A 56 -3.79 -6.97 -1.52
CA ALA A 56 -4.69 -6.43 -2.53
C ALA A 56 -4.52 -7.11 -3.89
N ASP A 57 -3.27 -7.42 -4.30
CA ASP A 57 -3.01 -8.22 -5.50
C ASP A 57 -3.64 -9.61 -5.34
N ALA A 58 -3.51 -10.24 -4.17
CA ALA A 58 -4.09 -11.55 -3.91
C ALA A 58 -5.61 -11.55 -4.12
N VAL A 59 -6.30 -10.59 -3.52
CA VAL A 59 -7.76 -10.41 -3.68
C VAL A 59 -8.11 -10.18 -5.15
N TYR A 60 -7.36 -9.34 -5.86
CA TYR A 60 -7.61 -9.08 -7.28
C TYR A 60 -7.52 -10.35 -8.13
N GLN A 61 -6.61 -11.27 -7.78
CA GLN A 61 -6.44 -12.59 -8.40
C GLN A 61 -7.42 -13.66 -7.89
N GLY A 62 -8.37 -13.31 -7.02
CA GLY A 62 -9.41 -14.22 -6.51
C GLY A 62 -9.01 -15.03 -5.28
N ARG A 63 -7.95 -14.67 -4.57
CA ARG A 63 -7.57 -15.29 -3.29
C ARG A 63 -8.36 -14.68 -2.13
N HIS A 64 -9.52 -15.27 -1.88
CA HIS A 64 -10.47 -14.79 -0.87
C HIS A 64 -10.05 -15.03 0.59
N ASP A 65 -8.99 -15.81 0.83
CA ASP A 65 -8.32 -15.87 2.13
C ASP A 65 -7.59 -14.57 2.51
N TYR A 66 -7.41 -13.66 1.54
CA TYR A 66 -6.86 -12.31 1.75
C TYR A 66 -7.93 -11.20 1.68
N ASP A 67 -9.22 -11.54 1.56
CA ASP A 67 -10.32 -10.58 1.50
C ASP A 67 -10.25 -9.57 2.67
N GLY A 68 -10.42 -8.28 2.36
CA GLY A 68 -10.18 -7.18 3.30
C GLY A 68 -8.70 -6.79 3.45
N GLY A 69 -7.81 -7.39 2.67
CA GLY A 69 -6.38 -7.14 2.63
C GLY A 69 -6.01 -5.78 2.04
N LEU A 70 -4.97 -5.16 2.59
CA LEU A 70 -4.28 -4.01 2.02
C LEU A 70 -2.79 -4.15 2.35
N GLY A 71 -1.92 -3.57 1.51
CA GLY A 71 -0.46 -3.58 1.74
C GLY A 71 -0.04 -2.80 2.97
N ASP A 72 1.10 -3.17 3.54
CA ASP A 72 1.78 -2.36 4.56
C ASP A 72 2.65 -1.32 3.85
N TRP A 73 2.22 -0.06 3.88
CA TRP A 73 2.92 1.05 3.24
C TRP A 73 3.77 1.86 4.22
N SER A 74 4.00 1.37 5.44
CA SER A 74 5.02 1.96 6.31
C SER A 74 6.41 1.87 5.66
N PRO A 75 7.41 2.66 6.11
CA PRO A 75 8.78 2.53 5.63
C PRO A 75 9.33 1.09 5.75
N ALA A 76 8.94 0.36 6.81
CA ALA A 76 9.30 -1.03 6.99
C ALA A 76 8.61 -1.96 5.98
N GLY A 77 7.34 -1.71 5.67
CA GLY A 77 6.57 -2.46 4.66
C GLY A 77 7.14 -2.28 3.25
N LEU A 78 7.42 -1.04 2.84
CA LEU A 78 8.06 -0.74 1.55
C LEU A 78 9.46 -1.36 1.45
N LYS A 79 10.26 -1.27 2.52
CA LYS A 79 11.57 -1.93 2.57
C LYS A 79 11.45 -3.45 2.42
N ARG A 80 10.50 -4.07 3.13
CA ARG A 80 10.24 -5.51 3.07
C ARG A 80 9.84 -5.94 1.65
N GLN A 81 9.03 -5.14 0.95
CA GLN A 81 8.68 -5.39 -0.45
C GLN A 81 9.90 -5.34 -1.37
N GLY A 82 10.76 -4.33 -1.21
CA GLY A 82 12.00 -4.20 -1.99
C GLY A 82 13.00 -5.32 -1.71
N ASP A 83 13.19 -5.67 -0.43
CA ASP A 83 14.05 -6.79 -0.02
C ASP A 83 13.58 -8.12 -0.63
N PHE A 84 12.26 -8.40 -0.56
CA PHE A 84 11.67 -9.60 -1.15
C PHE A 84 11.89 -9.67 -2.67
N LEU A 85 11.62 -8.58 -3.39
CA LEU A 85 11.78 -8.52 -4.84
C LEU A 85 13.25 -8.70 -5.26
N ARG A 86 14.20 -8.06 -4.57
CA ARG A 86 15.64 -8.26 -4.83
C ARG A 86 16.07 -9.71 -4.62
N ASP A 87 15.69 -10.32 -3.49
CA ASP A 87 16.04 -11.71 -3.18
C ASP A 87 15.44 -12.66 -4.21
N ALA A 88 14.17 -12.46 -4.58
CA ALA A 88 13.50 -13.24 -5.61
C ALA A 88 14.20 -13.15 -6.97
N ILE A 89 14.55 -11.93 -7.42
CA ILE A 89 15.26 -11.72 -8.68
C ILE A 89 16.62 -12.42 -8.66
N ALA A 90 17.39 -12.27 -7.58
CA ALA A 90 18.71 -12.86 -7.45
C ALA A 90 18.65 -14.40 -7.49
N LYS A 91 17.74 -15.00 -6.73
CA LYS A 91 17.55 -16.46 -6.67
C LYS A 91 16.98 -17.03 -7.96
N ALA A 92 15.99 -16.38 -8.57
CA ALA A 92 15.44 -16.80 -9.86
C ALA A 92 16.52 -16.76 -10.95
N LYS A 93 17.42 -15.78 -10.91
CA LYS A 93 18.53 -15.67 -11.86
C LYS A 93 19.58 -16.79 -11.71
N ALA A 94 19.70 -17.38 -10.53
CA ALA A 94 20.66 -18.45 -10.23
C ALA A 94 20.24 -19.83 -10.76
N PHE A 95 18.98 -20.03 -11.15
CA PHE A 95 18.57 -21.24 -11.87
C PHE A 95 19.20 -21.25 -13.26
N ASP A 96 19.90 -22.34 -13.59
CA ASP A 96 20.49 -22.56 -14.91
C ASP A 96 19.40 -22.89 -15.92
N PRO A 97 19.10 -22.02 -16.90
CA PRO A 97 18.02 -22.24 -17.86
C PRO A 97 18.25 -23.48 -18.73
N ALA A 98 19.49 -23.93 -18.91
CA ALA A 98 19.80 -25.16 -19.66
C ALA A 98 19.40 -26.43 -18.92
N LYS A 99 19.15 -26.34 -17.60
CA LYS A 99 18.69 -27.45 -16.75
C LYS A 99 17.18 -27.41 -16.49
N LEU A 100 16.49 -26.39 -17.00
CA LEU A 100 15.05 -26.27 -16.92
C LEU A 100 14.42 -26.84 -18.21
N ASP A 101 13.22 -27.40 -18.09
CA ASP A 101 12.41 -27.60 -19.29
C ASP A 101 11.99 -26.25 -19.88
N LYS A 102 11.49 -26.26 -21.12
CA LYS A 102 11.14 -25.03 -21.84
C LYS A 102 10.10 -24.17 -21.12
N GLN A 103 9.16 -24.80 -20.41
CA GLN A 103 8.11 -24.09 -19.70
C GLN A 103 8.69 -23.43 -18.45
N ALA A 104 9.46 -24.15 -17.64
CA ALA A 104 10.12 -23.63 -16.46
C ALA A 104 11.11 -22.52 -16.80
N ALA A 105 11.86 -22.64 -17.91
CA ALA A 105 12.75 -21.58 -18.39
C ALA A 105 11.96 -20.30 -18.73
N PHE A 106 10.83 -20.42 -19.44
CA PHE A 106 9.97 -19.29 -19.76
C PHE A 106 9.34 -18.65 -18.51
N GLU A 107 8.80 -19.47 -17.60
CA GLU A 107 8.24 -18.99 -16.33
C GLU A 107 9.29 -18.22 -15.51
N ARG A 108 10.54 -18.70 -15.52
CA ARG A 108 11.67 -18.05 -14.85
C ARG A 108 11.99 -16.69 -15.43
N ASP A 109 12.08 -16.59 -16.75
CA ASP A 109 12.33 -15.31 -17.43
C ASP A 109 11.19 -14.32 -17.18
N TYR A 110 9.94 -14.79 -17.26
CA TYR A 110 8.76 -13.98 -17.00
C TYR A 110 8.71 -13.46 -15.55
N LEU A 111 8.96 -14.32 -14.57
CA LEU A 111 8.99 -13.94 -13.15
C LEU A 111 10.06 -12.88 -12.89
N VAL A 112 11.26 -13.05 -13.45
CA VAL A 112 12.35 -12.07 -13.31
C VAL A 112 11.93 -10.72 -13.89
N THR A 113 11.30 -10.68 -15.07
CA THR A 113 10.83 -9.44 -15.69
C THR A 113 9.76 -8.77 -14.84
N VAL A 114 8.73 -9.50 -14.41
CA VAL A 114 7.65 -8.95 -13.58
C VAL A 114 8.18 -8.41 -12.24
N ALA A 115 9.06 -9.15 -11.57
CA ALA A 115 9.66 -8.71 -10.31
C ALA A 115 10.57 -7.48 -10.50
N SER A 116 11.33 -7.44 -11.59
CA SER A 116 12.20 -6.30 -11.92
C SER A 116 11.40 -5.03 -12.21
N GLY A 117 10.29 -5.15 -12.95
CA GLY A 117 9.38 -4.03 -13.19
C GLY A 117 8.73 -3.50 -11.91
N LYS A 118 8.28 -4.40 -11.01
CA LYS A 118 7.78 -4.00 -9.68
C LYS A 118 8.85 -3.28 -8.86
N LEU A 119 10.08 -3.77 -8.88
CA LEU A 119 11.21 -3.15 -8.16
C LEU A 119 11.59 -1.78 -8.75
N PHE A 120 11.53 -1.64 -10.08
CA PHE A 120 11.78 -0.37 -10.76
C PHE A 120 10.82 0.72 -10.26
N TRP A 121 9.51 0.46 -10.23
CA TRP A 121 8.53 1.44 -9.77
C TRP A 121 8.69 1.77 -8.27
N LEU A 122 9.03 0.76 -7.47
CA LEU A 122 9.26 0.92 -6.03
C LEU A 122 10.51 1.77 -5.73
N GLU A 123 11.64 1.53 -6.41
CA GLU A 123 12.96 2.04 -5.96
C GLU A 123 13.64 2.99 -6.95
N ASP A 124 13.61 2.72 -8.25
CA ASP A 124 14.27 3.59 -9.25
C ASP A 124 13.37 4.78 -9.59
N ALA A 125 12.07 4.52 -9.81
CA ALA A 125 11.08 5.57 -10.01
C ALA A 125 10.69 6.28 -8.70
N ASP A 126 10.87 5.61 -7.56
CA ASP A 126 10.52 6.09 -6.22
C ASP A 126 9.05 6.54 -6.11
N PHE A 127 8.16 5.78 -6.76
CA PHE A 127 6.74 6.15 -6.85
C PHE A 127 6.02 6.25 -5.49
N PRO A 128 6.31 5.44 -4.45
CA PRO A 128 5.68 5.64 -3.15
C PRO A 128 5.87 7.06 -2.60
N HIS A 129 7.05 7.67 -2.81
CA HIS A 129 7.30 9.01 -2.30
C HIS A 129 6.94 10.12 -3.29
N ARG A 130 6.85 9.81 -4.60
CA ARG A 130 6.77 10.83 -5.66
C ARG A 130 5.48 10.81 -6.47
N ASN A 131 4.63 9.80 -6.33
CA ASN A 131 3.46 9.65 -7.18
C ASN A 131 2.28 9.00 -6.43
N PRO A 132 1.17 9.75 -6.16
CA PRO A 132 0.02 9.20 -5.45
C PRO A 132 -0.66 8.04 -6.19
N SER A 133 -0.45 7.90 -7.52
CA SER A 133 -0.96 6.75 -8.28
C SER A 133 -0.44 5.40 -7.81
N TRP A 134 0.71 5.36 -7.13
CA TRP A 134 1.20 4.15 -6.48
C TRP A 134 0.14 3.56 -5.54
N TYR A 135 -0.46 4.40 -4.71
CA TYR A 135 -1.44 3.98 -3.71
C TYR A 135 -2.83 3.78 -4.31
N VAL A 136 -3.25 4.69 -5.19
CA VAL A 136 -4.55 4.59 -5.87
C VAL A 136 -4.69 3.25 -6.60
N ASN A 137 -3.61 2.78 -7.23
CA ASN A 137 -3.60 1.53 -7.99
C ASN A 137 -3.20 0.30 -7.15
N ALA A 138 -2.94 0.45 -5.85
CA ALA A 138 -2.49 -0.63 -4.96
C ALA A 138 -3.59 -1.15 -4.01
N GLY A 139 -4.86 -1.03 -4.41
CA GLY A 139 -5.98 -1.68 -3.73
C GLY A 139 -6.92 -0.77 -2.94
N LEU A 140 -6.86 0.55 -3.13
CA LEU A 140 -7.83 1.48 -2.51
C LEU A 140 -9.24 1.42 -3.15
N ASP A 141 -9.38 0.79 -4.31
CA ASP A 141 -10.67 0.54 -4.97
C ASP A 141 -11.31 -0.77 -4.45
N PRO A 142 -12.45 -0.71 -3.73
CA PRO A 142 -13.13 -1.89 -3.19
C PRO A 142 -14.06 -2.58 -4.20
N ASN A 143 -14.05 -2.20 -5.48
CA ASN A 143 -14.95 -2.74 -6.50
C ASN A 143 -14.93 -4.29 -6.60
N VAL A 144 -13.83 -4.94 -6.23
CA VAL A 144 -13.73 -6.40 -6.12
C VAL A 144 -14.76 -7.02 -5.19
N TYR A 145 -15.15 -6.32 -4.11
CA TYR A 145 -16.18 -6.79 -3.17
C TYR A 145 -17.59 -6.49 -3.66
N ILE A 146 -17.76 -5.56 -4.62
CA ILE A 146 -19.04 -5.01 -5.03
C ILE A 146 -19.52 -5.64 -6.35
N ALA A 147 -18.73 -5.51 -7.41
CA ALA A 147 -19.11 -5.94 -8.75
C ALA A 147 -18.93 -7.45 -9.01
N ARG A 148 -18.10 -8.12 -8.21
CA ARG A 148 -17.81 -9.56 -8.39
C ARG A 148 -18.68 -10.39 -7.44
N ASN A 149 -19.62 -11.15 -7.98
CA ASN A 149 -20.51 -12.04 -7.22
C ASN A 149 -19.86 -13.39 -6.88
N TYR A 150 -18.70 -13.36 -6.21
CA TYR A 150 -17.95 -14.58 -5.85
C TYR A 150 -18.46 -15.27 -4.57
N ALA A 151 -19.23 -14.56 -3.74
CA ALA A 151 -19.83 -15.04 -2.51
C ALA A 151 -21.16 -14.30 -2.24
N ASP A 152 -21.92 -14.78 -1.24
CA ASP A 152 -23.13 -14.09 -0.80
C ASP A 152 -22.84 -12.64 -0.34
N ALA A 153 -23.85 -11.78 -0.45
CA ALA A 153 -23.69 -10.35 -0.15
C ALA A 153 -23.21 -10.08 1.29
N PRO A 154 -23.70 -10.76 2.34
CA PRO A 154 -23.16 -10.60 3.70
C PRO A 154 -21.67 -10.93 3.83
N THR A 155 -21.18 -11.96 3.12
CA THR A 155 -19.76 -12.36 3.15
C THR A 155 -18.88 -11.30 2.49
N ARG A 156 -19.27 -10.81 1.31
CA ARG A 156 -18.55 -9.73 0.62
C ARG A 156 -18.60 -8.42 1.40
N MET A 157 -19.73 -8.14 2.06
CA MET A 157 -19.87 -6.97 2.92
C MET A 157 -18.91 -7.03 4.12
N ARG A 158 -18.72 -8.20 4.75
CA ARG A 158 -17.72 -8.38 5.82
C ARG A 158 -16.30 -8.16 5.33
N ALA A 159 -15.96 -8.66 4.14
CA ALA A 159 -14.66 -8.40 3.51
C ALA A 159 -14.45 -6.89 3.29
N MET A 160 -15.47 -6.19 2.79
CA MET A 160 -15.43 -4.75 2.62
C MET A 160 -15.29 -4.00 3.95
N VAL A 161 -15.99 -4.42 5.02
CA VAL A 161 -15.81 -3.85 6.36
C VAL A 161 -14.36 -3.98 6.83
N SER A 162 -13.75 -5.16 6.66
CA SER A 162 -12.34 -5.40 7.00
C SER A 162 -11.40 -4.50 6.19
N PHE A 163 -11.65 -4.32 4.90
CA PHE A 163 -10.92 -3.38 4.04
C PHE A 163 -11.05 -1.93 4.54
N LEU A 164 -12.28 -1.44 4.76
CA LEU A 164 -12.55 -0.07 5.19
C LEU A 164 -11.87 0.25 6.53
N ARG A 165 -11.80 -0.71 7.45
CA ARG A 165 -11.10 -0.56 8.73
C ARG A 165 -9.59 -0.33 8.60
N LYS A 166 -8.97 -0.71 7.47
CA LYS A 166 -7.53 -0.47 7.21
C LYS A 166 -7.25 0.90 6.60
N ILE A 167 -8.25 1.54 6.01
CA ILE A 167 -8.09 2.81 5.30
C ILE A 167 -7.47 3.92 6.18
N PRO A 168 -7.90 4.16 7.43
CA PRO A 168 -7.33 5.24 8.23
C PRO A 168 -5.81 5.13 8.42
N THR A 169 -5.30 3.95 8.76
CA THR A 169 -3.85 3.72 8.87
C THR A 169 -3.15 3.83 7.51
N ALA A 170 -3.80 3.38 6.43
CA ALA A 170 -3.25 3.50 5.10
C ALA A 170 -3.10 4.97 4.67
N THR A 171 -4.06 5.84 4.98
CA THR A 171 -3.96 7.27 4.64
C THR A 171 -2.88 7.99 5.44
N GLU A 172 -2.64 7.59 6.69
CA GLU A 172 -1.50 8.07 7.49
C GLU A 172 -0.17 7.69 6.81
N GLN A 173 -0.01 6.42 6.43
CA GLN A 173 1.20 5.95 5.73
C GLN A 173 1.40 6.64 4.37
N ILE A 174 0.34 6.89 3.60
CA ILE A 174 0.44 7.64 2.34
C ILE A 174 0.96 9.05 2.59
N ARG A 175 0.42 9.73 3.61
CA ARG A 175 0.83 11.09 3.99
C ARG A 175 2.28 11.15 4.45
N GLU A 176 2.75 10.15 5.19
CA GLU A 176 4.15 10.06 5.62
C GLU A 176 5.13 9.81 4.47
N ASN A 177 4.68 9.08 3.45
CA ASN A 177 5.53 8.73 2.31
C ASN A 177 5.60 9.84 1.26
N LEU A 178 4.47 10.45 0.88
CA LEU A 178 4.45 11.43 -0.21
C LEU A 178 5.26 12.69 0.13
N LYS A 179 6.25 13.01 -0.69
CA LYS A 179 7.19 14.13 -0.50
C LYS A 179 6.94 15.25 -1.50
N ALA A 180 6.56 16.42 -1.00
CA ALA A 180 6.49 17.65 -1.78
C ALA A 180 7.91 18.19 -2.10
N PRO A 181 8.10 18.95 -3.20
CA PRO A 181 7.07 19.33 -4.17
C PRO A 181 6.70 18.18 -5.13
N LEU A 182 5.42 18.09 -5.48
CA LEU A 182 4.87 17.12 -6.44
C LEU A 182 4.43 17.82 -7.73
N PRO A 183 4.45 17.13 -8.89
CA PRO A 183 3.88 17.67 -10.12
C PRO A 183 2.39 18.01 -9.97
N LEU A 184 1.95 19.11 -10.57
CA LEU A 184 0.56 19.57 -10.51
C LEU A 184 -0.43 18.52 -11.00
N SER A 185 -0.09 17.79 -12.06
CA SER A 185 -0.89 16.69 -12.59
C SER A 185 -1.06 15.55 -11.58
N TYR A 186 -0.03 15.28 -10.78
CA TYR A 186 -0.06 14.23 -9.76
C TYR A 186 -0.90 14.65 -8.55
N ILE A 187 -0.80 15.91 -8.13
CA ILE A 187 -1.68 16.48 -7.09
C ILE A 187 -3.14 16.40 -7.55
N ASN A 188 -3.45 16.88 -8.77
CA ASN A 188 -4.81 16.82 -9.31
C ASN A 188 -5.37 15.40 -9.33
N PHE A 189 -4.58 14.44 -9.82
CA PHE A 189 -4.97 13.03 -9.85
C PHE A 189 -5.22 12.47 -8.44
N GLY A 190 -4.29 12.66 -7.52
CA GLY A 190 -4.41 12.14 -6.15
C GLY A 190 -5.59 12.77 -5.40
N VAL A 191 -5.79 14.08 -5.50
CA VAL A 191 -6.92 14.78 -4.87
C VAL A 191 -8.26 14.27 -5.39
N ALA A 192 -8.39 14.11 -6.72
CA ALA A 192 -9.59 13.56 -7.31
C ALA A 192 -9.84 12.11 -6.86
N ALA A 193 -8.80 11.27 -6.89
CA ALA A 193 -8.91 9.86 -6.51
C ALA A 193 -9.27 9.68 -5.02
N PHE A 194 -8.56 10.34 -4.11
CA PHE A 194 -8.80 10.19 -2.67
C PHE A 194 -10.19 10.69 -2.28
N ASN A 195 -10.61 11.87 -2.76
CA ASN A 195 -11.98 12.34 -2.49
C ASN A 195 -13.04 11.43 -3.12
N GLY A 196 -12.81 10.97 -4.36
CA GLY A 196 -13.72 10.02 -5.01
C GLY A 196 -13.88 8.71 -4.26
N PHE A 197 -12.79 8.16 -3.69
CA PHE A 197 -12.88 7.01 -2.81
C PHE A 197 -13.67 7.32 -1.54
N GLY A 198 -13.44 8.47 -0.92
CA GLY A 198 -14.17 8.91 0.27
C GLY A 198 -15.68 8.99 0.04
N ASP A 199 -16.11 9.58 -1.08
CA ASP A 199 -17.51 9.66 -1.47
C ASP A 199 -18.11 8.28 -1.76
N TYR A 200 -17.35 7.44 -2.48
CA TYR A 200 -17.79 6.12 -2.91
C TYR A 200 -18.07 5.18 -1.74
N TYR A 201 -17.22 5.19 -0.70
CA TYR A 201 -17.33 4.28 0.45
C TYR A 201 -18.65 4.41 1.20
N THR A 202 -19.13 5.64 1.42
CA THR A 202 -20.42 5.91 2.08
C THR A 202 -21.59 5.99 1.11
N GLY A 203 -21.31 6.21 -0.18
CA GLY A 203 -22.30 6.32 -1.24
C GLY A 203 -22.61 4.97 -1.89
N ASP A 204 -22.10 4.78 -3.11
CA ASP A 204 -22.49 3.65 -3.96
C ASP A 204 -22.08 2.30 -3.39
N ALA A 205 -20.98 2.22 -2.66
CA ALA A 205 -20.61 1.00 -1.95
C ALA A 205 -21.64 0.59 -0.90
N LYS A 206 -22.17 1.54 -0.12
CA LYS A 206 -23.24 1.27 0.84
C LYS A 206 -24.50 0.80 0.14
N LYS A 207 -24.88 1.48 -0.95
CA LYS A 207 -26.08 1.12 -1.74
C LYS A 207 -26.00 -0.30 -2.29
N ALA A 208 -24.81 -0.74 -2.72
CA ALA A 208 -24.61 -2.10 -3.23
C ALA A 208 -24.94 -3.20 -2.22
N PHE A 209 -24.92 -2.91 -0.91
CA PHE A 209 -25.24 -3.86 0.16
C PHE A 209 -26.58 -3.56 0.86
N ALA A 210 -27.46 -2.73 0.29
CA ALA A 210 -28.75 -2.37 0.90
C ALA A 210 -29.67 -3.58 1.18
N ASP A 211 -29.52 -4.66 0.42
CA ASP A 211 -30.31 -5.88 0.61
C ASP A 211 -29.82 -6.80 1.74
N VAL A 212 -28.66 -6.53 2.34
CA VAL A 212 -28.17 -7.28 3.49
C VAL A 212 -29.02 -6.93 4.72
N LYS A 213 -29.82 -7.89 5.20
CA LYS A 213 -30.82 -7.65 6.26
C LYS A 213 -30.28 -7.68 7.69
N SER A 214 -28.98 -7.96 7.89
CA SER A 214 -28.35 -7.96 9.22
C SER A 214 -28.13 -6.53 9.70
N PRO A 215 -28.86 -6.04 10.73
CA PRO A 215 -28.71 -4.66 11.20
C PRO A 215 -27.32 -4.41 11.79
N ALA A 216 -26.78 -5.38 12.53
CA ALA A 216 -25.43 -5.29 13.11
C ALA A 216 -24.35 -5.13 12.03
N LEU A 217 -24.47 -5.87 10.92
CA LEU A 217 -23.50 -5.75 9.82
C LEU A 217 -23.65 -4.43 9.07
N GLN A 218 -24.87 -3.91 8.91
CA GLN A 218 -25.11 -2.58 8.36
C GLN A 218 -24.48 -1.48 9.21
N GLU A 219 -24.62 -1.56 10.55
CA GLU A 219 -24.00 -0.62 11.49
C GLU A 219 -22.47 -0.70 11.47
N GLU A 220 -21.90 -1.90 11.44
CA GLU A 220 -20.45 -2.09 11.31
C GLU A 220 -19.90 -1.47 10.02
N PHE A 221 -20.61 -1.63 8.91
CA PHE A 221 -20.26 -1.00 7.64
C PHE A 221 -20.33 0.51 7.74
N ASP A 222 -21.41 1.08 8.26
CA ASP A 222 -21.56 2.54 8.34
C ASP A 222 -20.44 3.15 9.17
N LYS A 223 -20.13 2.56 10.33
CA LYS A 223 -19.03 3.01 11.18
C LYS A 223 -17.68 2.95 10.46
N ALA A 224 -17.37 1.85 9.79
CA ALA A 224 -16.11 1.68 9.08
C ALA A 224 -16.02 2.60 7.85
N ALA A 225 -17.09 2.71 7.06
CA ALA A 225 -17.16 3.55 5.86
C ALA A 225 -17.05 5.03 6.21
N THR A 226 -17.71 5.51 7.27
CA THR A 226 -17.59 6.90 7.72
C THR A 226 -16.15 7.24 8.14
N ALA A 227 -15.49 6.36 8.90
CA ALA A 227 -14.10 6.57 9.31
C ALA A 227 -13.14 6.57 8.11
N ALA A 228 -13.31 5.62 7.18
CA ALA A 228 -12.53 5.52 5.95
C ALA A 228 -12.74 6.74 5.04
N SER A 229 -14.00 7.15 4.84
CA SER A 229 -14.39 8.31 4.03
C SER A 229 -13.75 9.58 4.55
N LYS A 230 -13.89 9.85 5.87
CA LYS A 230 -13.24 11.00 6.50
C LYS A 230 -11.72 10.99 6.27
N SER A 231 -11.07 9.85 6.48
CA SER A 231 -9.61 9.72 6.34
C SER A 231 -9.15 9.99 4.90
N MET A 232 -9.91 9.55 3.91
CA MET A 232 -9.64 9.82 2.49
C MET A 232 -9.82 11.30 2.13
N HIS A 233 -10.88 11.96 2.61
CA HIS A 233 -11.08 13.39 2.39
C HIS A 233 -10.02 14.24 3.11
N ASP A 234 -9.61 13.86 4.31
CA ASP A 234 -8.51 14.50 5.04
C ASP A 234 -7.20 14.38 4.24
N LEU A 235 -6.92 13.20 3.68
CA LEU A 235 -5.74 12.97 2.83
C LEU A 235 -5.81 13.81 1.54
N GLY A 236 -6.97 13.85 0.88
CA GLY A 236 -7.22 14.69 -0.28
C GLY A 236 -7.00 16.17 0.02
N THR A 237 -7.51 16.65 1.16
CA THR A 237 -7.31 18.04 1.64
C THR A 237 -5.84 18.33 1.91
N TRP A 238 -5.14 17.41 2.57
CA TRP A 238 -3.71 17.56 2.82
C TRP A 238 -2.89 17.65 1.52
N LEU A 239 -3.20 16.78 0.54
CA LEU A 239 -2.51 16.77 -0.74
C LEU A 239 -2.80 18.05 -1.55
N GLU A 240 -4.04 18.52 -1.53
CA GLU A 240 -4.45 19.79 -2.13
C GLU A 240 -3.68 20.97 -1.51
N GLY A 241 -3.45 20.95 -0.20
CA GLY A 241 -2.63 21.94 0.50
C GLY A 241 -1.18 22.04 -0.01
N GLN A 242 -0.66 21.01 -0.70
CA GLN A 242 0.67 21.03 -1.30
C GLN A 242 0.73 21.79 -2.64
N ARG A 243 -0.43 22.15 -3.22
CA ARG A 243 -0.54 22.78 -4.55
C ARG A 243 0.30 24.05 -4.70
N GLY A 244 0.47 24.82 -3.62
CA GLY A 244 1.29 26.05 -3.66
C GLY A 244 2.76 25.81 -4.00
N SER A 245 3.27 24.59 -3.80
CA SER A 245 4.64 24.18 -4.13
C SER A 245 4.72 23.32 -5.40
N ALA A 246 3.62 23.15 -6.13
CA ALA A 246 3.55 22.19 -7.24
C ALA A 246 4.52 22.52 -8.38
N THR A 247 5.11 21.48 -8.97
CA THR A 247 5.98 21.61 -10.15
C THR A 247 5.29 21.12 -11.42
N GLN A 248 6.01 21.12 -12.55
CA GLN A 248 5.61 20.42 -13.79
C GLN A 248 6.49 19.19 -14.06
N ASP A 249 7.25 18.73 -13.06
CA ASP A 249 8.30 17.71 -13.22
C ASP A 249 7.73 16.27 -13.19
N PHE A 250 6.73 16.00 -14.04
CA PHE A 250 6.12 14.68 -14.17
C PHE A 250 6.93 13.72 -15.05
N ALA A 251 7.84 14.23 -15.87
CA ALA A 251 8.61 13.42 -16.80
C ALA A 251 9.69 12.60 -16.05
N LEU A 252 9.83 11.32 -16.39
CA LEU A 252 10.88 10.46 -15.82
C LEU A 252 12.30 10.87 -16.26
N GLY A 253 12.42 11.55 -17.41
CA GLY A 253 13.68 11.80 -18.09
C GLY A 253 14.15 10.60 -18.92
N ALA A 254 14.97 10.85 -19.95
CA ALA A 254 15.37 9.85 -20.95
C ALA A 254 16.03 8.61 -20.31
N ASP A 255 17.03 8.80 -19.45
CA ASP A 255 17.76 7.69 -18.84
C ASP A 255 16.86 6.76 -18.02
N LYS A 256 15.98 7.35 -17.20
CA LYS A 256 15.05 6.58 -16.37
C LYS A 256 13.95 5.94 -17.22
N PHE A 257 13.50 6.62 -18.29
CA PHE A 257 12.55 6.06 -19.24
C PHE A 257 13.15 4.85 -19.99
N SER A 258 14.40 4.91 -20.44
CA SER A 258 15.09 3.77 -21.05
C SER A 258 15.17 2.58 -20.08
N ARG A 259 15.54 2.84 -18.81
CA ARG A 259 15.53 1.80 -17.78
C ARG A 259 14.13 1.25 -17.51
N MET A 260 13.10 2.10 -17.51
CA MET A 260 11.71 1.66 -17.35
C MET A 260 11.34 0.65 -18.44
N ILE A 261 11.53 1.01 -19.72
CA ILE A 261 11.22 0.14 -20.86
C ILE A 261 11.97 -1.20 -20.76
N LYS A 262 13.24 -1.17 -20.36
CA LYS A 262 14.01 -2.40 -20.14
C LYS A 262 13.46 -3.26 -19.00
N GLN A 263 13.11 -2.66 -17.87
CA GLN A 263 12.71 -3.40 -16.67
C GLN A 263 11.23 -3.83 -16.68
N THR A 264 10.36 -3.12 -17.39
CA THR A 264 8.91 -3.43 -17.43
C THR A 264 8.51 -4.17 -18.70
N GLU A 265 9.14 -3.86 -19.84
CA GLU A 265 8.78 -4.43 -21.15
C GLU A 265 9.83 -5.41 -21.70
N GLY A 266 11.01 -5.50 -21.06
CA GLY A 266 12.11 -6.35 -21.54
C GLY A 266 12.80 -5.83 -22.81
N VAL A 267 12.56 -4.58 -23.19
CA VAL A 267 13.09 -3.97 -24.42
C VAL A 267 14.29 -3.08 -24.10
N ASP A 268 15.45 -3.36 -24.71
CA ASP A 268 16.71 -2.63 -24.50
C ASP A 268 17.21 -2.05 -25.83
N VAL A 269 16.56 -0.97 -26.26
CA VAL A 269 16.91 -0.24 -27.49
C VAL A 269 17.12 1.25 -27.20
N PRO A 270 17.97 1.96 -27.99
CA PRO A 270 18.18 3.39 -27.81
C PRO A 270 16.89 4.21 -27.97
N LEU A 271 16.75 5.25 -27.15
CA LEU A 271 15.76 6.31 -27.35
C LEU A 271 16.36 7.29 -28.37
N ALA A 272 15.87 7.24 -29.61
CA ALA A 272 16.38 8.05 -30.72
C ALA A 272 16.22 9.57 -30.48
#